data_AF-A0ABD3S920-F1
#
_entry.id   AF-A0ABD3S920-F1
#
_cell.length_a   1.000
_cell.length_b   1.000
_cell.length_c   1.000
_cell.angle_alpha   90.00
_cell.angle_beta   90.00
_cell.angle_gamma   90.00
#
_symmetry.space_group_name_H-M   'P 1'
#
loop_
_entity.id
_entity.type
_entity.pdbx_description
1 polymer ?
#
loop_
_entity_poly.entity_id
_entity_poly.type
_entity_poly.pdbx_seq_one_letter_code
_entity_poly.pdbx_strand_id
1 'polypeptide(L)'
;MIGDLSFMLPEFLQSFLAGLAASGALTSALRLITKAAFENSKNGLRKGAILFFSISTFFELGCVLLYAFVFPKLPIVKYYRSKAASEGSKTVSADLAAGGLSPGQSYEGLKDMVRLSNKELLLQNIDYAFDMFMIYALTLSIFPGFLSEDTGSHSLGGWYALVLIAMYNVWDLIGRYVPLIKSIKLKSRKGLLIAILLRFLLVPAFYFTTKYGDQGWMIMLTSFLGLSNGYLTVCVLTSAPEGYKGPEQNALGNILVLFLLGGIFAGVTLDWLWLIGKGW
;
A
#
# COMPACT_ATOMS: atom_id res chain seq x y z
N MET A 1 -10.07 4.33 6.31
CA MET A 1 -10.00 2.85 6.33
C MET A 1 -8.77 2.30 7.03
N ILE A 2 -7.53 2.66 6.66
CA ILE A 2 -6.35 2.12 7.39
C ILE A 2 -6.46 2.42 8.89
N GLY A 3 -6.74 3.68 9.27
CA GLY A 3 -6.99 4.03 10.68
C GLY A 3 -8.14 3.22 11.30
N ASP A 4 -9.26 3.03 10.58
CA ASP A 4 -10.39 2.27 11.12
C ASP A 4 -10.05 0.79 11.35
N LEU A 5 -9.24 0.20 10.47
CA LEU A 5 -8.78 -1.18 10.60
C LEU A 5 -7.65 -1.32 11.63
N SER A 6 -6.88 -0.26 11.89
CA SER A 6 -5.79 -0.25 12.87
C SER A 6 -6.27 -0.50 14.30
N PHE A 7 -7.52 -0.16 14.64
CA PHE A 7 -8.10 -0.47 15.96
C PHE A 7 -8.84 -1.82 16.05
N MET A 8 -8.93 -2.54 14.93
CA MET A 8 -9.53 -3.87 14.88
C MET A 8 -8.47 -4.94 15.13
N LEU A 9 -8.38 -5.94 14.24
CA LEU A 9 -7.36 -6.97 14.26
C LEU A 9 -6.26 -6.66 13.24
N PRO A 10 -4.97 -6.87 13.56
CA PRO A 10 -3.88 -6.73 12.61
C PRO A 10 -4.08 -7.55 11.33
N GLU A 11 -4.74 -8.71 11.43
CA GLU A 11 -5.09 -9.58 10.31
C GLU A 11 -6.05 -8.90 9.32
N PHE A 12 -6.97 -8.06 9.79
CA PHE A 12 -7.88 -7.31 8.91
C PHE A 12 -7.15 -6.19 8.19
N LEU A 13 -6.28 -5.46 8.90
CA LEU A 13 -5.43 -4.45 8.28
C LEU A 13 -4.50 -5.08 7.23
N GLN A 14 -3.90 -6.22 7.55
CA GLN A 14 -3.05 -6.95 6.61
C GLN A 14 -3.83 -7.46 5.40
N SER A 15 -5.03 -8.02 5.60
CA SER A 15 -5.89 -8.47 4.50
C SER A 15 -6.30 -7.32 3.59
N PHE A 16 -6.60 -6.16 4.16
CA PHE A 16 -6.88 -4.95 3.40
C PHE A 16 -5.68 -4.49 2.58
N LEU A 17 -4.49 -4.46 3.18
CA LEU A 17 -3.24 -4.12 2.49
C LEU A 17 -2.91 -5.12 1.38
N ALA A 18 -3.13 -6.42 1.60
CA ALA A 18 -2.96 -7.45 0.59
C ALA A 18 -3.97 -7.30 -0.55
N GLY A 19 -5.22 -6.91 -0.26
CA GLY A 19 -6.24 -6.58 -1.26
C GLY A 19 -5.80 -5.45 -2.20
N LEU A 20 -5.15 -4.41 -1.67
CA LEU A 20 -4.58 -3.32 -2.46
C LEU A 20 -3.49 -3.80 -3.45
N ALA A 21 -2.64 -4.75 -3.04
CA ALA A 21 -1.65 -5.33 -3.96
C ALA A 21 -2.28 -6.32 -4.95
N ALA A 22 -3.31 -7.06 -4.51
CA ALA A 22 -4.03 -7.99 -5.35
C ALA A 22 -4.72 -7.28 -6.52
N SER A 23 -5.29 -6.09 -6.28
CA SER A 23 -5.83 -5.26 -7.36
C SER A 23 -4.77 -4.81 -8.35
N GLY A 24 -3.55 -4.49 -7.89
CA GLY A 24 -2.40 -4.20 -8.75
C GLY A 24 -2.01 -5.40 -9.63
N ALA A 25 -1.90 -6.59 -9.04
CA ALA A 25 -1.56 -7.81 -9.77
C ALA A 25 -2.66 -8.19 -10.78
N LEU A 26 -3.93 -8.09 -10.40
CA LEU A 26 -5.07 -8.32 -11.29
C LEU A 26 -5.10 -7.32 -12.45
N THR A 27 -4.82 -6.05 -12.17
CA THR A 27 -4.71 -4.99 -13.18
C THR A 27 -3.60 -5.30 -14.18
N SER A 28 -2.43 -5.74 -13.71
CA SER A 28 -1.34 -6.18 -14.57
C SER A 28 -1.74 -7.39 -15.43
N ALA A 29 -2.40 -8.39 -14.85
CA ALA A 29 -2.89 -9.56 -15.59
C ALA A 29 -3.88 -9.16 -16.69
N LEU A 30 -4.86 -8.31 -16.36
CA LEU A 30 -5.83 -7.79 -17.33
C LEU A 30 -5.14 -6.99 -18.44
N ARG A 31 -4.10 -6.22 -18.11
CA ARG A 31 -3.33 -5.46 -19.10
C ARG A 31 -2.53 -6.38 -20.05
N LEU A 32 -1.93 -7.44 -19.52
CA LEU A 32 -1.23 -8.45 -20.34
C LEU A 32 -2.20 -9.19 -21.26
N ILE A 33 -3.35 -9.64 -20.74
CA ILE A 33 -4.40 -10.33 -21.51
C ILE A 33 -4.96 -9.41 -22.60
N THR A 34 -5.32 -8.17 -22.25
CA THR A 34 -5.87 -7.22 -23.23
C THR A 34 -4.85 -6.88 -24.31
N LYS A 35 -3.56 -6.72 -23.97
CA LYS A 35 -2.53 -6.55 -24.99
C LYS A 35 -2.45 -7.77 -25.89
N ALA A 36 -2.38 -8.99 -25.35
CA ALA A 36 -2.28 -10.22 -26.12
C ALA A 36 -3.49 -10.43 -27.06
N ALA A 37 -4.70 -10.12 -26.57
CA ALA A 37 -5.94 -10.29 -27.31
C ALA A 37 -6.12 -9.25 -28.43
N PHE A 38 -5.60 -8.04 -28.28
CA PHE A 38 -5.85 -6.92 -29.20
C PHE A 38 -4.62 -6.44 -29.99
N GLU A 39 -3.43 -7.03 -29.81
CA GLU A 39 -2.18 -6.60 -30.47
C GLU A 39 -2.30 -6.53 -32.01
N ASN A 40 -3.04 -7.47 -32.61
CA ASN A 40 -3.23 -7.56 -34.07
C ASN A 40 -4.54 -6.93 -34.58
N SER A 41 -5.30 -6.23 -33.74
CA SER A 41 -6.60 -5.66 -34.11
C SER A 41 -6.50 -4.21 -34.58
N LYS A 42 -7.25 -3.83 -35.62
CA LYS A 42 -7.44 -2.40 -35.97
C LYS A 42 -8.09 -1.68 -34.78
N ASN A 43 -7.45 -0.60 -34.31
CA ASN A 43 -7.80 0.11 -33.06
C ASN A 43 -7.70 -0.77 -31.79
N GLY A 44 -6.83 -1.79 -31.80
CA GLY A 44 -6.66 -2.74 -30.69
C GLY A 44 -6.36 -2.10 -29.35
N LEU A 45 -5.46 -1.10 -29.32
CA LEU A 45 -5.12 -0.37 -28.08
C LEU A 45 -6.36 0.33 -27.48
N ARG A 46 -7.19 0.97 -28.31
CA ARG A 46 -8.42 1.66 -27.87
C ARG A 46 -9.46 0.66 -27.36
N LYS A 47 -9.68 -0.44 -28.08
CA LYS A 47 -10.62 -1.49 -27.66
C LYS A 47 -10.17 -2.16 -26.36
N GLY A 48 -8.88 -2.46 -26.25
CA GLY A 48 -8.27 -3.00 -25.02
C GLY A 48 -8.41 -2.04 -23.84
N ALA A 49 -8.19 -0.74 -24.04
CA ALA A 49 -8.39 0.27 -23.01
C ALA A 49 -9.86 0.38 -22.58
N ILE A 50 -10.80 0.43 -23.52
CA ILE A 50 -12.25 0.48 -23.21
C ILE A 50 -12.67 -0.76 -22.41
N LEU A 51 -12.24 -1.95 -22.83
CA LEU A 51 -12.54 -3.20 -22.10
C LEU A 51 -11.94 -3.19 -20.70
N PHE A 52 -10.67 -2.78 -20.58
CA PHE A 52 -9.98 -2.63 -19.30
C PHE A 52 -10.76 -1.71 -18.35
N PHE A 53 -11.05 -0.48 -18.76
CA PHE A 53 -11.77 0.48 -17.93
C PHE A 53 -13.18 0.02 -17.60
N SER A 54 -13.89 -0.63 -18.52
CA SER A 54 -15.24 -1.14 -18.26
C SER A 54 -15.25 -2.21 -17.17
N ILE A 55 -14.31 -3.16 -17.22
CA ILE A 55 -14.17 -4.21 -16.21
C ILE A 55 -13.76 -3.60 -14.87
N SER A 56 -12.78 -2.68 -14.86
CA SER A 56 -12.34 -1.98 -13.64
C SER A 56 -13.47 -1.21 -12.98
N THR A 57 -14.25 -0.43 -13.75
CA THR A 57 -15.39 0.34 -13.21
C THR A 57 -16.47 -0.57 -12.63
N PHE A 58 -16.80 -1.69 -13.30
CA PHE A 58 -17.76 -2.65 -12.76
C PHE A 58 -17.31 -3.25 -11.42
N PHE A 59 -16.03 -3.65 -11.34
CA PHE A 59 -15.46 -4.21 -10.12
C PHE A 59 -15.41 -3.17 -8.99
N GLU A 60 -15.00 -1.93 -9.28
CA GLU A 60 -14.97 -0.82 -8.32
C GLU A 60 -16.37 -0.52 -7.76
N LEU A 61 -17.38 -0.46 -8.63
CA LEU A 61 -18.78 -0.29 -8.20
C LEU A 61 -19.22 -1.44 -7.28
N GLY A 62 -18.87 -2.68 -7.61
CA GLY A 62 -19.10 -3.83 -6.74
C GLY A 62 -18.46 -3.67 -5.36
N CYS A 63 -17.19 -3.27 -5.31
CA CYS A 63 -16.47 -3.01 -4.06
C CYS A 63 -17.13 -1.90 -3.23
N VAL A 64 -17.53 -0.80 -3.85
CA VAL A 64 -18.22 0.32 -3.18
C VAL A 64 -19.57 -0.14 -2.61
N LEU A 65 -20.35 -0.93 -3.35
CA LEU A 65 -21.63 -1.46 -2.88
C LEU A 65 -21.44 -2.43 -1.71
N LEU A 66 -20.47 -3.33 -1.79
CA LEU A 66 -20.14 -4.25 -0.69
C LEU A 66 -19.68 -3.47 0.55
N TYR A 67 -18.85 -2.45 0.38
CA TYR A 67 -18.42 -1.60 1.47
C TYR A 67 -19.58 -0.80 2.08
N ALA A 68 -20.44 -0.19 1.27
CA ALA A 68 -21.54 0.62 1.78
C ALA A 68 -22.63 -0.21 2.49
N PHE A 69 -22.99 -1.37 1.93
CA PHE A 69 -24.18 -2.11 2.38
C PHE A 69 -23.89 -3.34 3.23
N VAL A 70 -22.72 -3.99 3.05
CA VAL A 70 -22.37 -5.25 3.73
C VAL A 70 -21.43 -5.00 4.90
N PHE A 71 -20.33 -4.27 4.68
CA PHE A 71 -19.24 -4.13 5.66
C PHE A 71 -19.69 -3.56 7.02
N PRO A 72 -20.45 -2.44 7.12
CA PRO A 72 -20.96 -1.90 8.39
C PRO A 72 -21.89 -2.85 9.15
N LYS A 73 -22.53 -3.80 8.44
CA LYS A 73 -23.52 -4.72 9.02
C LYS A 73 -22.88 -5.96 9.64
N LEU A 74 -21.60 -6.23 9.35
CA LEU A 74 -20.89 -7.40 9.89
C LEU A 74 -20.80 -7.32 11.43
N PRO A 75 -21.12 -8.41 12.16
CA PRO A 75 -21.10 -8.41 13.63
C PRO A 75 -19.74 -8.03 14.22
N ILE A 76 -18.65 -8.49 13.59
CA ILE A 76 -17.29 -8.18 14.03
C ILE A 76 -16.95 -6.70 13.89
N VAL A 77 -17.39 -6.06 12.81
CA VAL A 77 -17.19 -4.63 12.56
C VAL A 77 -17.98 -3.82 13.58
N LYS A 78 -19.25 -4.20 13.85
CA LYS A 78 -20.08 -3.59 14.89
C LYS A 78 -19.44 -3.68 16.28
N TYR A 79 -18.88 -4.85 16.62
CA TYR A 79 -18.19 -5.07 17.89
C TYR A 79 -17.00 -4.11 18.07
N TYR A 80 -16.05 -4.09 17.12
CA TYR A 80 -14.88 -3.22 17.23
C TYR A 80 -15.23 -1.74 17.19
N ARG A 81 -16.23 -1.38 16.37
CA ARG A 81 -16.71 0.00 16.34
C ARG A 81 -17.33 0.40 17.69
N SER A 82 -18.15 -0.45 18.30
CA SER A 82 -18.74 -0.18 19.61
C SER A 82 -17.66 -0.06 20.70
N LYS A 83 -16.65 -0.92 20.66
CA LYS A 83 -15.50 -0.85 21.55
C LYS A 83 -14.75 0.49 21.39
N ALA A 84 -14.42 0.88 20.16
CA ALA A 84 -13.74 2.15 19.91
C ALA A 84 -14.59 3.37 20.33
N ALA A 85 -15.92 3.31 20.16
CA ALA A 85 -16.83 4.35 20.63
C ALA A 85 -16.83 4.46 22.17
N SER A 86 -16.80 3.32 22.88
CA SER A 86 -16.67 3.29 24.35
C SER A 86 -15.35 3.87 24.86
N GLU A 87 -14.29 3.80 24.04
CA GLU A 87 -12.98 4.40 24.31
C GLU A 87 -12.91 5.88 23.90
N GLY A 88 -14.04 6.49 23.48
CA GLY A 88 -14.13 7.92 23.15
C GLY A 88 -13.86 8.28 21.69
N SER A 89 -13.90 7.32 20.76
CA SER A 89 -13.74 7.59 19.32
C SER A 89 -14.97 8.26 18.70
N LYS A 90 -14.86 9.55 18.36
CA LYS A 90 -15.94 10.32 17.70
C LYS A 90 -16.16 9.97 16.22
N THR A 91 -15.16 9.42 15.53
CA THR A 91 -15.30 9.03 14.11
C THR A 91 -16.17 7.79 13.95
N VAL A 92 -16.24 6.97 15.00
CA VAL A 92 -16.90 5.67 14.96
C VAL A 92 -18.38 5.75 15.35
N SER A 93 -18.80 6.77 16.10
CA SER A 93 -20.20 6.97 16.48
C SER A 93 -21.12 7.25 15.28
N ALA A 94 -20.65 7.99 14.26
CA ALA A 94 -21.39 8.19 13.02
C ALA A 94 -21.52 6.86 12.22
N ASP A 95 -20.46 6.08 12.18
CA ASP A 95 -20.41 4.77 11.54
C ASP A 95 -21.31 3.72 12.23
N LEU A 96 -21.47 3.79 13.55
CA LEU A 96 -22.42 2.96 14.31
C LEU A 96 -23.87 3.27 13.93
N ALA A 97 -24.19 4.56 13.86
CA ALA A 97 -25.52 5.02 13.47
C ALA A 97 -25.87 4.53 12.05
N ALA A 98 -24.92 4.62 11.11
CA ALA A 98 -25.07 4.05 9.77
C ALA A 98 -25.23 2.51 9.78
N GLY A 99 -24.64 1.83 10.76
CA GLY A 99 -24.79 0.38 10.99
C GLY A 99 -26.09 -0.04 11.68
N GLY A 100 -26.99 0.91 11.99
CA GLY A 100 -28.28 0.68 12.63
C GLY A 100 -28.22 0.54 14.16
N LEU A 101 -27.16 1.03 14.80
CA LEU A 101 -27.01 1.04 16.25
C LEU A 101 -27.01 2.48 16.77
N SER A 102 -27.91 2.81 17.70
CA SER A 102 -27.91 4.10 18.38
C SER A 102 -26.68 4.22 19.29
N PRO A 103 -25.86 5.28 19.19
CA PRO A 103 -24.79 5.53 20.14
C PRO A 103 -25.39 6.02 21.46
N GLY A 104 -25.90 5.09 22.27
CA GLY A 104 -26.53 5.46 23.53
C GLY A 104 -27.21 4.31 24.24
N GLN A 105 -26.43 3.62 25.08
CA GLN A 105 -26.76 3.24 26.47
C GLN A 105 -25.57 2.45 27.03
N SER A 106 -25.03 2.89 28.16
CA SER A 106 -23.96 2.25 28.97
C SER A 106 -22.48 2.59 28.67
N TYR A 107 -22.06 3.86 28.65
CA TYR A 107 -20.61 4.18 28.75
C TYR A 107 -20.29 5.47 29.53
N GLU A 108 -20.98 5.74 30.64
CA GLU A 108 -20.63 6.86 31.55
C GLU A 108 -19.40 6.59 32.44
N GLY A 109 -18.78 5.40 32.37
CA GLY A 109 -17.76 4.96 33.34
C GLY A 109 -16.28 5.15 32.97
N LEU A 110 -15.91 5.69 31.81
CA LEU A 110 -14.51 5.75 31.34
C LEU A 110 -14.07 7.12 30.82
N LYS A 111 -14.69 8.20 31.30
CA LYS A 111 -14.34 9.59 30.94
C LYS A 111 -12.90 10.00 31.32
N ASP A 112 -12.21 9.23 32.17
CA ASP A 112 -10.87 9.56 32.70
C ASP A 112 -9.73 8.74 32.11
N MET A 113 -9.80 8.36 30.83
CA MET A 113 -8.61 7.86 30.14
C MET A 113 -7.92 9.01 29.39
N VAL A 114 -6.84 9.54 29.98
CA VAL A 114 -5.92 10.46 29.29
C VAL A 114 -5.53 9.83 27.95
N ARG A 115 -5.89 10.54 26.87
CA ARG A 115 -5.63 10.16 25.49
C ARG A 115 -4.45 10.98 24.97
N LEU A 116 -3.53 10.32 24.29
CA LEU A 116 -2.43 11.03 23.62
C LEU A 116 -2.94 11.90 22.48
N SER A 117 -2.41 13.11 22.40
CA SER A 117 -2.64 14.00 21.26
C SER A 117 -1.96 13.46 19.99
N ASN A 118 -2.43 13.89 18.82
CA ASN A 118 -1.81 13.49 17.53
C ASN A 118 -0.32 13.89 17.46
N LYS A 119 0.08 14.97 18.13
CA LYS A 119 1.48 15.41 18.19
C LYS A 119 2.33 14.44 19.01
N GLU A 120 1.85 14.02 20.18
CA GLU A 120 2.55 13.05 21.03
C GLU A 120 2.62 11.68 20.35
N LEU A 121 1.53 11.23 19.72
CA LEU A 121 1.53 9.99 18.93
C LEU A 121 2.56 10.02 17.80
N LEU A 122 2.66 11.14 17.09
CA LEU A 122 3.65 11.32 16.03
C LEU A 122 5.07 11.32 16.60
N LEU A 123 5.32 12.07 17.68
CA LEU A 123 6.65 12.15 18.30
C LEU A 123 7.13 10.78 18.80
N GLN A 124 6.23 9.95 19.36
CA GLN A 124 6.56 8.60 19.83
C GLN A 124 6.76 7.58 18.70
N ASN A 125 6.27 7.85 17.50
CA ASN A 125 6.29 6.95 16.35
C ASN A 125 6.90 7.60 15.10
N ILE A 126 7.80 8.57 15.32
CA ILE A 126 8.43 9.33 14.24
C ILE A 126 9.31 8.42 13.39
N ASP A 127 9.88 7.37 13.99
CA ASP A 127 10.60 6.29 13.33
C ASP A 127 9.71 5.57 12.32
N TYR A 128 8.52 5.11 12.73
CA TYR A 128 7.58 4.46 11.83
C TYR A 128 7.04 5.40 10.74
N ALA A 129 6.81 6.67 11.06
CA ALA A 129 6.38 7.67 10.09
C ALA A 129 7.47 7.92 9.03
N PHE A 130 8.72 8.05 9.47
CA PHE A 130 9.88 8.18 8.59
C PHE A 130 10.10 6.92 7.73
N ASP A 131 9.98 5.74 8.33
CA ASP A 131 10.05 4.45 7.65
C ASP A 131 9.01 4.38 6.50
N MET A 132 7.75 4.72 6.78
CA MET A 132 6.69 4.77 5.76
C MET A 132 7.01 5.74 4.64
N PHE A 133 7.46 6.95 4.96
CA PHE A 133 7.84 7.94 3.97
C PHE A 133 8.95 7.41 3.06
N MET A 134 10.02 6.87 3.64
CA MET A 134 11.19 6.39 2.91
C MET A 134 10.89 5.18 2.03
N ILE A 135 10.03 4.26 2.50
CA ILE A 135 9.58 3.12 1.71
C ILE A 135 8.97 3.58 0.39
N TYR A 136 8.05 4.55 0.43
CA TYR A 136 7.32 5.00 -0.75
C TYR A 136 8.09 6.02 -1.58
N ALA A 137 8.91 6.87 -0.96
CA ALA A 137 9.80 7.78 -1.66
C ALA A 137 10.78 7.03 -2.58
N LEU A 138 11.47 6.01 -2.03
CA LEU A 138 12.38 5.19 -2.82
C LEU A 138 11.64 4.36 -3.89
N THR A 139 10.52 3.74 -3.53
CA THR A 139 9.83 2.84 -4.44
C THR A 139 9.29 3.61 -5.64
N LEU A 140 8.67 4.78 -5.41
CA LEU A 140 8.08 5.57 -6.48
C LEU A 140 9.08 6.46 -7.21
N SER A 141 10.30 6.63 -6.69
CA SER A 141 11.38 7.22 -7.48
C SER A 141 11.98 6.24 -8.50
N ILE A 142 11.57 4.96 -8.50
CA ILE A 142 12.09 3.94 -9.43
C ILE A 142 10.93 3.36 -10.25
N PHE A 143 9.82 3.03 -9.60
CA PHE A 143 8.67 2.39 -10.20
C PHE A 143 7.46 3.33 -10.26
N PRO A 144 6.72 3.44 -11.38
CA PRO A 144 6.96 2.80 -12.68
C PRO A 144 7.78 3.66 -13.67
N GLY A 145 8.02 4.93 -13.37
CA GLY A 145 8.54 5.95 -14.32
C GLY A 145 9.87 5.56 -14.96
N PHE A 146 10.94 5.58 -14.18
CA PHE A 146 12.27 5.13 -14.61
C PHE A 146 12.26 3.78 -15.33
N LEU A 147 11.54 2.78 -14.81
CA LEU A 147 11.47 1.44 -15.40
C LEU A 147 10.76 1.38 -16.76
N SER A 148 9.89 2.35 -17.06
CA SER A 148 9.15 2.40 -18.31
C SER A 148 9.84 3.23 -19.41
N GLU A 149 10.65 4.21 -19.02
CA GLU A 149 11.25 5.16 -19.95
C GLU A 149 12.75 4.91 -20.20
N ASP A 150 13.48 4.36 -19.23
CA ASP A 150 14.92 4.62 -19.16
C ASP A 150 15.85 3.40 -19.33
N THR A 151 15.30 2.24 -19.66
CA THR A 151 16.04 0.97 -19.66
C THR A 151 16.63 0.59 -21.04
N GLY A 152 16.27 1.30 -22.11
CA GLY A 152 16.84 1.10 -23.46
C GLY A 152 16.09 0.08 -24.32
N SER A 153 16.77 -0.49 -25.33
CA SER A 153 16.18 -1.48 -26.24
C SER A 153 16.27 -2.89 -25.65
N HIS A 154 15.11 -3.55 -25.52
CA HIS A 154 15.00 -4.88 -24.94
C HIS A 154 14.37 -5.88 -25.91
N SER A 155 14.71 -7.15 -25.76
CA SER A 155 14.11 -8.23 -26.57
C SER A 155 12.60 -8.35 -26.40
N LEU A 156 12.07 -7.93 -25.24
CA LEU A 156 10.64 -7.88 -24.94
C LEU A 156 9.91 -6.73 -25.66
N GLY A 157 10.63 -5.78 -26.26
CA GLY A 157 10.04 -4.63 -26.97
C GLY A 157 8.95 -3.93 -26.12
N GLY A 158 7.78 -3.69 -26.72
CA GLY A 158 6.66 -3.05 -26.02
C GLY A 158 6.03 -3.87 -24.88
N TRP A 159 6.47 -5.11 -24.63
CA TRP A 159 6.04 -5.93 -23.49
C TRP A 159 6.87 -5.69 -22.24
N TYR A 160 8.05 -5.08 -22.39
CA TYR A 160 9.03 -4.91 -21.32
C TYR A 160 8.45 -4.21 -20.09
N ALA A 161 7.92 -2.99 -20.24
CA ALA A 161 7.34 -2.23 -19.13
C ALA A 161 6.15 -2.97 -18.48
N LEU A 162 5.33 -3.67 -19.27
CA LEU A 162 4.21 -4.45 -18.74
C LEU A 162 4.67 -5.63 -17.88
N VAL A 163 5.73 -6.31 -18.30
CA VAL A 163 6.34 -7.40 -17.53
C VAL A 163 6.92 -6.85 -16.23
N LEU A 164 7.68 -5.74 -16.26
CA LEU A 164 8.22 -5.14 -15.05
C LEU A 164 7.12 -4.73 -14.06
N ILE A 165 6.04 -4.09 -14.54
CA ILE A 165 4.88 -3.72 -13.72
C ILE A 165 4.17 -4.96 -13.16
N ALA A 166 4.01 -6.02 -13.95
CA ALA A 166 3.45 -7.28 -13.46
C ALA A 166 4.32 -7.92 -12.37
N MET A 167 5.63 -7.96 -12.59
CA MET A 167 6.58 -8.54 -11.64
C MET A 167 6.60 -7.74 -10.33
N TYR A 168 6.67 -6.41 -10.39
CA TYR A 168 6.55 -5.57 -9.21
C TYR A 168 5.26 -5.87 -8.42
N ASN A 169 4.10 -5.85 -9.08
CA ASN A 169 2.81 -6.03 -8.40
C ASN A 169 2.63 -7.44 -7.81
N VAL A 170 3.09 -8.49 -8.51
CA VAL A 170 3.02 -9.87 -7.99
C VAL A 170 3.91 -10.03 -6.76
N TRP A 171 5.13 -9.51 -6.81
CA TRP A 171 6.05 -9.61 -5.68
C TRP A 171 5.65 -8.69 -4.52
N ASP A 172 5.05 -7.53 -4.78
CA ASP A 172 4.42 -6.70 -3.73
C ASP A 172 3.30 -7.47 -3.02
N LEU A 173 2.43 -8.15 -3.77
CA LEU A 173 1.39 -9.01 -3.21
C LEU A 173 1.97 -10.12 -2.33
N ILE A 174 2.98 -10.85 -2.82
CA ILE A 174 3.67 -11.88 -2.05
C ILE A 174 4.27 -11.27 -0.78
N GLY A 175 4.96 -10.13 -0.89
CA GLY A 175 5.58 -9.43 0.23
C GLY A 175 4.60 -9.05 1.33
N ARG A 176 3.37 -8.66 0.99
CA ARG A 176 2.33 -8.33 1.97
C ARG A 176 1.80 -9.56 2.73
N TYR A 177 1.92 -10.76 2.17
CA TYR A 177 1.55 -12.01 2.84
C TYR A 177 2.67 -12.62 3.67
N VAL A 178 3.95 -12.35 3.37
CA VAL A 178 5.10 -12.88 4.12
C VAL A 178 4.97 -12.67 5.65
N PRO A 179 4.53 -11.50 6.17
CA PRO A 179 4.38 -11.27 7.61
C PRO A 179 3.34 -12.15 8.31
N LEU A 180 2.49 -12.90 7.59
CA LEU A 180 1.65 -13.94 8.20
C LEU A 180 2.48 -15.03 8.86
N ILE A 181 3.68 -15.29 8.33
CA ILE A 181 4.65 -16.20 8.92
C ILE A 181 5.33 -15.47 10.09
N LYS A 182 4.79 -15.65 11.30
CA LYS A 182 5.20 -14.91 12.50
C LYS A 182 6.72 -14.96 12.78
N SER A 183 7.40 -16.05 12.42
CA SER A 183 8.84 -16.21 12.59
C SER A 183 9.67 -15.30 11.69
N ILE A 184 9.11 -14.85 10.56
CA ILE A 184 9.80 -14.00 9.58
C ILE A 184 9.41 -12.53 9.80
N LYS A 185 8.22 -12.25 10.34
CA LYS A 185 7.74 -10.87 10.60
C LYS A 185 8.74 -10.06 11.42
N LEU A 186 9.34 -9.04 10.78
CA LEU A 186 10.21 -8.09 11.44
C LEU A 186 9.40 -7.12 12.30
N LYS A 187 9.56 -7.22 13.62
CA LYS A 187 8.92 -6.33 14.62
C LYS A 187 9.87 -5.31 15.25
N SER A 188 11.17 -5.50 15.07
CA SER A 188 12.17 -4.61 15.68
C SER A 188 12.17 -3.25 14.97
N ARG A 189 11.88 -2.17 15.71
CA ARG A 189 11.94 -0.79 15.22
C ARG A 189 13.28 -0.47 14.55
N LYS A 190 14.39 -0.81 15.23
CA LYS A 190 15.75 -0.64 14.67
C LYS A 190 15.97 -1.50 13.44
N GLY A 191 15.47 -2.73 13.45
CA GLY A 191 15.58 -3.63 12.31
C GLY A 191 14.85 -3.10 11.08
N LEU A 192 13.65 -2.53 11.27
CA LEU A 192 12.86 -1.92 10.19
C LEU A 192 13.61 -0.74 9.57
N LEU A 193 14.07 0.20 10.41
CA LEU A 193 14.85 1.34 9.94
C LEU A 193 16.08 0.90 9.15
N ILE A 194 16.87 -0.05 9.68
CA ILE A 194 18.06 -0.56 8.98
C ILE A 194 17.67 -1.20 7.65
N ALA A 195 16.63 -2.04 7.61
CA ALA A 195 16.18 -2.68 6.38
C ALA A 195 15.73 -1.66 5.33
N ILE A 196 15.05 -0.58 5.74
CA ILE A 196 14.58 0.49 4.85
C ILE A 196 15.75 1.32 4.33
N LEU A 197 16.71 1.68 5.19
CA LEU A 197 17.92 2.37 4.76
C LEU A 197 18.73 1.53 3.77
N LEU A 198 18.84 0.21 4.00
CA LEU A 198 19.50 -0.70 3.07
C LEU A 198 18.81 -0.77 1.69
N ARG A 199 17.50 -0.53 1.61
CA ARG A 199 16.81 -0.48 0.30
C ARG A 199 17.34 0.62 -0.60
N PHE A 200 17.93 1.70 -0.07
CA PHE A 200 18.53 2.74 -0.91
C PHE A 200 19.73 2.24 -1.73
N LEU A 201 20.33 1.10 -1.38
CA LEU A 201 21.30 0.42 -2.23
C LEU A 201 20.69 -0.08 -3.56
N LEU A 202 19.37 -0.15 -3.67
CA LEU A 202 18.69 -0.44 -4.93
C LEU A 202 18.91 0.69 -5.95
N VAL A 203 19.03 1.95 -5.54
CA VAL A 203 19.27 3.07 -6.46
C VAL A 203 20.54 2.83 -7.30
N PRO A 204 21.75 2.68 -6.70
CA PRO A 204 22.92 2.36 -7.50
C PRO A 204 22.79 1.01 -8.23
N ALA A 205 22.13 -0.01 -7.66
CA ALA A 205 21.94 -1.29 -8.33
C ALA A 205 21.12 -1.15 -9.63
N PHE A 206 20.02 -0.40 -9.62
CA PHE A 206 19.21 -0.10 -10.81
C PHE A 206 20.01 0.73 -11.82
N TYR A 207 20.79 1.72 -11.36
CA TYR A 207 21.65 2.52 -12.23
C TYR A 207 22.74 1.68 -12.92
N PHE A 208 23.40 0.77 -12.22
CA PHE A 208 24.39 -0.13 -12.84
C PHE A 208 23.72 -1.14 -13.78
N THR A 209 22.54 -1.65 -13.42
CA THR A 209 21.82 -2.64 -14.23
C THR A 209 21.32 -2.05 -15.55
N THR A 210 20.90 -0.78 -15.59
CA THR A 210 20.55 -0.14 -16.88
C THR A 210 21.73 0.00 -17.83
N LYS A 211 22.96 0.18 -17.31
CA LYS A 211 24.16 0.36 -18.13
C LYS A 211 24.82 -0.95 -18.55
N TYR A 212 24.83 -1.93 -17.67
CA TYR A 212 25.65 -3.14 -17.82
C TYR A 212 24.86 -4.44 -17.69
N GLY A 213 23.64 -4.39 -17.17
CA GLY A 213 22.80 -5.56 -16.92
C GLY A 213 21.86 -5.86 -18.08
N ASP A 214 21.40 -7.11 -18.12
CA ASP A 214 20.35 -7.53 -19.05
C ASP A 214 18.94 -7.29 -18.48
N GLN A 215 17.93 -7.56 -19.31
CA GLN A 215 16.52 -7.48 -18.93
C GLN A 215 16.15 -8.39 -17.74
N GLY A 216 16.84 -9.53 -17.56
CA GLY A 216 16.58 -10.48 -16.48
C GLY A 216 16.99 -9.91 -15.12
N TRP A 217 18.16 -9.25 -15.06
CA TRP A 217 18.59 -8.52 -13.86
C TRP A 217 17.63 -7.39 -13.51
N MET A 218 17.10 -6.66 -14.50
CA MET A 218 16.10 -5.62 -14.24
C MET A 218 14.80 -6.20 -13.66
N ILE A 219 14.32 -7.32 -14.22
CA ILE A 219 13.15 -8.03 -13.70
C ILE A 219 13.39 -8.49 -12.27
N MET A 220 14.58 -9.01 -11.96
CA MET A 220 14.94 -9.47 -10.61
C MET A 220 14.96 -8.31 -9.61
N LEU A 221 15.60 -7.19 -9.94
CA LEU A 221 15.63 -6.01 -9.06
C LEU A 221 14.23 -5.43 -8.85
N THR A 222 13.41 -5.38 -9.90
CA THR A 222 12.02 -4.91 -9.83
C THR A 222 11.16 -5.83 -8.97
N SER A 223 11.38 -7.15 -9.05
CA SER A 223 10.73 -8.15 -8.20
C SER A 223 11.11 -7.95 -6.73
N PHE A 224 12.40 -7.76 -6.44
CA PHE A 224 12.87 -7.49 -5.08
C PHE A 224 12.36 -6.15 -4.54
N LEU A 225 12.27 -5.12 -5.39
CA LEU A 225 11.68 -3.83 -5.04
C LEU A 225 10.23 -3.99 -4.59
N GLY A 226 9.42 -4.75 -5.35
CA GLY A 226 8.04 -5.09 -4.99
C GLY A 226 7.95 -5.89 -3.69
N LEU A 227 8.70 -6.98 -3.58
CA LEU A 227 8.73 -7.84 -2.39
C LEU A 227 9.06 -7.05 -1.11
N SER A 228 10.13 -6.26 -1.15
CA SER A 228 10.57 -5.46 -0.01
C SER A 228 9.61 -4.33 0.32
N ASN A 229 8.97 -3.72 -0.68
CA ASN A 229 7.94 -2.69 -0.49
C ASN A 229 6.74 -3.23 0.30
N GLY A 230 6.16 -4.34 -0.19
CA GLY A 230 4.98 -4.95 0.42
C GLY A 230 5.26 -5.48 1.83
N TYR A 231 6.39 -6.17 1.99
CA TYR A 231 6.81 -6.74 3.27
C TYR A 231 7.00 -5.68 4.35
N LEU A 232 7.81 -4.65 4.09
CA LEU A 232 8.12 -3.62 5.08
C LEU A 232 6.91 -2.74 5.37
N THR A 233 6.08 -2.42 4.36
CA THR A 233 4.81 -1.70 4.55
C THR A 233 3.92 -2.39 5.58
N VAL A 234 3.71 -3.70 5.43
CA VAL A 234 2.86 -4.46 6.36
C VAL A 234 3.50 -4.55 7.74
N CYS A 235 4.81 -4.75 7.83
CA CYS A 235 5.51 -4.76 9.11
C CYS A 235 5.32 -3.44 9.86
N VAL A 236 5.48 -2.28 9.21
CA VAL A 236 5.31 -0.96 9.84
C VAL A 236 3.85 -0.71 10.23
N LEU A 237 2.91 -0.85 9.28
CA LEU A 237 1.50 -0.53 9.51
C LEU A 237 0.81 -1.44 10.53
N THR A 238 1.29 -2.68 10.70
CA THR A 238 0.76 -3.58 11.73
C THR A 238 1.46 -3.43 13.07
N SER A 239 2.75 -3.07 13.11
CA SER A 239 3.51 -2.96 14.38
C SER A 239 3.37 -1.60 15.05
N ALA A 240 3.16 -0.52 14.30
CA ALA A 240 3.06 0.82 14.87
C ALA A 240 1.83 1.04 15.77
N PRO A 241 0.62 0.55 15.42
CA PRO A 241 -0.55 0.67 16.29
C PRO A 241 -0.56 -0.32 17.48
N GLU A 242 0.31 -1.33 17.50
CA GLU A 242 0.34 -2.30 18.62
C GLU A 242 0.63 -1.59 19.95
N GLY A 243 -0.22 -1.82 20.96
CA GLY A 243 -0.07 -1.26 22.31
C GLY A 243 -0.80 0.07 22.58
N TYR A 244 -1.39 0.70 21.57
CA TYR A 244 -2.21 1.92 21.71
C TYR A 244 -3.70 1.61 21.92
N LYS A 245 -4.47 2.59 22.43
CA LYS A 245 -5.95 2.48 22.54
C LYS A 245 -6.61 2.63 21.17
N GLY A 246 -7.84 2.16 20.99
CA GLY A 246 -8.52 2.19 19.69
C GLY A 246 -8.56 3.58 19.00
N PRO A 247 -8.94 4.67 19.69
CA PRO A 247 -8.90 6.01 19.11
C PRO A 247 -7.49 6.49 18.72
N GLU A 248 -6.46 6.04 19.44
CA GLU A 248 -5.05 6.36 19.18
C GLU A 248 -4.52 5.53 18.01
N GLN A 249 -4.87 4.25 17.93
CA GLN A 249 -4.59 3.36 16.79
C GLN A 249 -5.19 3.91 15.51
N ASN A 250 -6.43 4.42 15.56
CA ASN A 250 -7.04 5.09 14.41
C ASN A 250 -6.26 6.33 13.97
N ALA A 251 -5.95 7.21 14.93
CA ALA A 251 -5.19 8.43 14.64
C ALA A 251 -3.81 8.11 14.06
N LEU A 252 -3.08 7.18 14.67
CA LEU A 252 -1.75 6.76 14.23
C LEU A 252 -1.79 6.12 12.85
N GLY A 253 -2.76 5.23 12.59
CA GLY A 253 -2.95 4.65 11.26
C GLY A 253 -3.11 5.73 10.18
N ASN A 254 -3.94 6.74 10.43
CA ASN A 254 -4.13 7.85 9.49
C ASN A 254 -2.89 8.76 9.36
N ILE A 255 -2.15 8.99 10.45
CA ILE A 255 -0.86 9.70 10.40
C ILE A 255 0.12 8.94 9.50
N LEU A 256 0.24 7.63 9.63
CA LEU A 256 1.13 6.83 8.78
C LEU A 256 0.70 6.87 7.31
N VAL A 257 -0.60 6.90 7.01
CA VAL A 257 -1.08 7.13 5.63
C VAL A 257 -0.66 8.50 5.11
N LEU A 258 -0.69 9.55 5.93
CA LEU A 258 -0.22 10.88 5.52
C LEU A 258 1.26 10.85 5.12
N PHE A 259 2.12 10.17 5.89
CA PHE A 259 3.53 10.01 5.55
C PHE A 259 3.77 9.12 4.33
N LEU A 260 2.96 8.07 4.14
CA LEU A 260 2.93 7.29 2.91
C LEU A 260 2.64 8.18 1.70
N LEU A 261 1.61 9.02 1.77
CA LEU A 261 1.25 9.94 0.68
C LEU A 261 2.34 10.99 0.42
N GLY A 262 2.96 11.51 1.48
CA GLY A 262 4.12 12.39 1.36
C GLY A 262 5.30 11.69 0.66
N GLY A 263 5.55 10.42 0.99
CA GLY A 263 6.56 9.58 0.35
C GLY A 263 6.26 9.35 -1.12
N ILE A 264 5.00 9.04 -1.48
CA ILE A 264 4.54 8.93 -2.87
C ILE A 264 4.84 10.22 -3.64
N PHE A 265 4.44 11.37 -3.11
CA PHE A 265 4.66 12.66 -3.74
C PHE A 265 6.15 12.96 -3.95
N ALA A 266 6.96 12.75 -2.92
CA ALA A 266 8.41 12.92 -3.00
C ALA A 266 9.03 11.95 -4.01
N GLY A 267 8.64 10.68 -4.00
CA GLY A 267 9.16 9.65 -4.90
C GLY A 267 8.90 9.98 -6.36
N VAL A 268 7.66 10.34 -6.72
CA VAL A 268 7.31 10.76 -8.09
C VAL A 268 8.10 12.01 -8.51
N THR A 269 8.42 12.91 -7.58
CA THR A 269 9.27 14.08 -7.88
C THR A 269 10.73 13.68 -8.10
N LEU A 270 11.24 12.73 -7.30
CA LEU A 270 12.61 12.20 -7.42
C LEU A 270 12.81 11.33 -8.66
N ASP A 271 11.75 10.74 -9.22
CA ASP A 271 11.78 9.97 -10.46
C ASP A 271 12.37 10.80 -11.63
N TRP A 272 12.08 12.10 -11.67
CA TRP A 272 12.65 13.02 -12.67
C TRP A 272 14.19 13.13 -12.61
N LEU A 273 14.81 12.85 -11.46
CA LEU A 273 16.27 12.91 -11.33
C LEU A 273 16.96 11.86 -12.21
N TRP A 274 16.29 10.76 -12.54
CA TRP A 274 16.82 9.73 -13.44
C TRP A 274 16.92 10.22 -14.89
N LEU A 275 16.10 11.21 -15.27
CA LEU A 275 16.08 11.78 -16.61
C LEU A 275 17.14 12.90 -16.79
N ILE A 276 17.72 13.40 -15.70
CA ILE A 276 18.70 14.49 -15.76
C ILE A 276 19.99 14.00 -16.43
N GLY A 277 20.45 14.74 -17.45
CA GLY A 277 21.67 14.45 -18.19
C GLY A 277 21.48 13.56 -19.42
N LYS A 278 20.24 13.13 -19.70
CA LYS A 278 19.87 12.53 -20.98
C LYS A 278 19.38 13.65 -21.88
N GLY A 279 20.15 13.99 -22.91
CA GLY A 279 19.80 15.03 -23.87
C GLY A 279 18.47 14.67 -24.54
N TRP A 280 17.52 15.60 -24.50
CA TRP A 280 16.26 15.54 -25.24
C TRP A 280 16.49 16.02 -26.67
#